data_AF-A0A3B9Y9G4-F1
#
_entry.id   AF-A0A3B9Y9G4-F1
#
_cell.length_a   1.000
_cell.length_b   1.000
_cell.length_c   1.000
_cell.angle_alpha   90.00
_cell.angle_beta   90.00
_cell.angle_gamma   90.00
#
_symmetry.space_group_name_H-M   'P 1'
#
loop_
_entity.id
_entity.type
_entity.pdbx_description
1 polymer ?
#
loop_
_entity_poly.entity_id
_entity_poly.type
_entity_poly.pdbx_seq_one_letter_code
_entity_poly.pdbx_strand_id
1 'polypeptide(L)' 'ASPSTAAYDRLTKYEKYAQAGITEYWIVKPKPRTVEVLVLELGEYRSLGIFRGEQTVPSRIVPDLPVGVERFFA' A
#
# COMPACT_ATOMS: atom_id res chain seq x y z
N ALA A 1 7.90 -4.99 -2.27
CA ALA A 1 7.73 -6.35 -2.79
C ALA A 1 8.92 -6.74 -3.66
N SER A 2 9.68 -7.76 -3.24
CA SER A 2 10.65 -8.42 -4.12
C SER A 2 9.90 -9.19 -5.21
N PRO A 3 10.48 -9.42 -6.40
CA PRO A 3 9.78 -10.06 -7.53
C PRO A 3 9.12 -11.39 -7.15
N SER A 4 9.74 -12.14 -6.24
CA SER A 4 9.32 -13.46 -5.78
C SER A 4 8.17 -13.44 -4.76
N THR A 5 7.89 -12.30 -4.09
CA THR A 5 6.83 -12.19 -3.08
C THR A 5 5.65 -11.35 -3.54
N ALA A 6 5.72 -10.73 -4.73
CA ALA A 6 4.69 -9.83 -5.22
C ALA A 6 3.30 -10.49 -5.36
N ALA A 7 3.25 -11.77 -5.73
CA ALA A 7 2.00 -12.54 -5.77
C ALA A 7 1.53 -12.93 -4.34
N TYR A 8 2.46 -13.31 -3.46
CA TYR A 8 2.17 -13.71 -2.08
C TYR A 8 1.68 -12.54 -1.21
N ASP A 9 2.29 -11.36 -1.35
CA ASP A 9 1.90 -10.12 -0.65
C ASP A 9 0.51 -9.63 -1.09
N ARG A 10 0.10 -9.97 -2.33
CA ARG A 10 -1.18 -9.52 -2.90
C ARG A 10 -2.33 -10.51 -2.70
N LEU A 11 -2.07 -11.80 -2.54
CA LEU A 11 -3.12 -12.80 -2.28
C LEU A 11 -3.15 -13.25 -0.81
N THR A 12 -2.06 -13.79 -0.27
CA THR A 12 -2.10 -14.44 1.05
C THR A 12 -2.13 -13.45 2.21
N LYS A 13 -1.41 -12.32 2.09
CA LYS A 13 -1.44 -11.28 3.14
C LYS A 13 -2.68 -10.41 3.05
N TYR A 14 -3.19 -10.18 1.85
CA TYR A 14 -4.38 -9.38 1.61
C TYR A 14 -5.58 -9.89 2.41
N GLU A 15 -5.93 -11.17 2.25
CA GLU A 15 -7.07 -11.76 2.97
C GLU A 15 -6.83 -11.82 4.48
N LYS A 16 -5.62 -12.20 4.90
CA LYS A 16 -5.27 -12.28 6.33
C LYS A 16 -5.31 -10.93 7.02
N TYR A 17 -4.84 -9.87 6.37
CA TYR A 17 -4.85 -8.52 6.92
C TYR A 17 -6.25 -7.92 6.92
N ALA A 18 -7.06 -8.22 5.90
CA ALA A 18 -8.48 -7.85 5.89
C ALA A 18 -9.25 -8.53 7.03
N GLN A 19 -9.07 -9.85 7.22
CA GLN A 19 -9.66 -10.61 8.33
C GLN A 19 -9.19 -10.11 9.71
N ALA A 20 -7.94 -9.66 9.81
CA ALA A 20 -7.40 -9.06 11.03
C ALA A 20 -7.84 -7.61 11.26
N GLY A 21 -8.59 -6.99 10.33
CA GLY A 21 -9.11 -5.64 10.48
C GLY A 21 -8.08 -4.53 10.26
N ILE A 22 -6.97 -4.81 9.57
CA ILE A 22 -5.96 -3.80 9.28
C ILE A 22 -6.54 -2.78 8.29
N THR A 23 -6.77 -1.56 8.76
CA THR A 23 -7.55 -0.54 8.05
C THR A 23 -6.85 0.07 6.85
N GLU A 24 -5.52 0.05 6.81
CA GLU A 24 -4.71 0.60 5.72
C GLU A 24 -3.49 -0.29 5.43
N TYR A 25 -3.26 -0.60 4.17
CA TYR A 25 -2.19 -1.49 3.72
C TYR A 25 -1.46 -0.91 2.51
N TRP A 26 -0.16 -0.64 2.64
CA TRP A 26 0.65 -0.02 1.60
C TRP A 26 1.52 -1.05 0.90
N ILE A 27 1.37 -1.18 -0.41
CA ILE A 27 2.15 -2.10 -1.24
C ILE A 27 3.19 -1.31 -2.04
N VAL A 28 4.44 -1.39 -1.63
CA VAL A 28 5.58 -0.78 -2.33
C VAL A 28 6.08 -1.72 -3.43
N LYS A 29 6.15 -1.24 -4.67
CA LYS A 29 6.66 -1.98 -5.84
C LYS A 29 7.96 -1.33 -6.34
N PRO A 30 9.16 -1.87 -6.00
CA PRO A 30 10.45 -1.27 -6.31
C PRO A 30 10.77 -1.13 -7.80
N LYS A 31 10.40 -2.13 -8.62
CA LYS A 31 10.66 -2.12 -10.07
C LYS A 31 9.94 -0.98 -10.80
N PRO A 32 8.60 -0.84 -10.69
CA PRO A 32 7.90 0.31 -11.26
C PRO A 32 8.03 1.60 -10.42
N ARG A 33 8.68 1.53 -9.24
CA ARG A 33 8.78 2.62 -8.26
C ARG A 33 7.41 3.25 -7.92
N THR A 34 6.47 2.39 -7.54
CA THR A 34 5.12 2.80 -7.14
C THR A 34 4.77 2.36 -5.73
N VAL A 35 3.87 3.11 -5.09
CA VAL A 35 3.22 2.72 -3.83
C VAL A 35 1.72 2.67 -4.09
N GLU A 36 1.09 1.54 -3.80
CA GLU A 36 -0.37 1.39 -3.85
C GLU A 36 -0.92 1.41 -2.42
N VAL A 37 -1.89 2.28 -2.16
CA VAL A 37 -2.56 2.36 -0.85
C VAL A 37 -3.89 1.63 -0.94
N LEU A 38 -4.06 0.64 -0.08
CA LEU A 38 -5.29 -0.12 0.08
C LEU A 38 -5.95 0.26 1.41
N VAL A 39 -7.27 0.48 1.39
CA VAL A 39 -8.07 0.79 2.59
C VAL A 39 -9.13 -0.28 2.79
N LEU A 40 -9.31 -0.74 4.03
CA LEU A 40 -10.30 -1.77 4.35
C LEU A 40 -11.68 -1.13 4.45
N GLU A 41 -12.59 -1.50 3.55
CA GLU A 41 -13.97 -1.02 3.51
C GLU A 41 -14.91 -2.23 3.40
N LEU A 42 -15.85 -2.36 4.34
CA LEU A 42 -16.83 -3.45 4.37
C LEU A 42 -16.20 -4.86 4.31
N GLY A 43 -15.03 -5.03 4.94
CA GLY A 43 -14.32 -6.31 5.01
C GLY A 43 -13.45 -6.64 3.80
N GLU A 44 -13.37 -5.74 2.81
CA GLU A 44 -12.52 -5.90 1.63
C GLU A 44 -11.61 -4.69 1.44
N TYR A 45 -10.38 -4.91 0.96
CA TYR A 45 -9.56 -3.77 0.61
C TYR A 45 -10.01 -3.13 -0.70
N ARG A 46 -9.98 -1.81 -0.73
CA ARG A 46 -10.14 -0.99 -1.93
C ARG A 46 -8.91 -0.15 -2.17
N SER A 47 -8.52 0.00 -3.43
CA SER A 47 -7.39 0.85 -3.79
C SER A 47 -7.79 2.31 -3.66
N LEU A 48 -7.08 3.04 -2.78
CA LEU A 48 -7.16 4.49 -2.66
C LEU A 48 -6.38 5.17 -3.79
N GLY A 49 -5.41 4.48 -4.38
CA GLY A 49 -4.65 4.95 -5.52
C GLY A 49 -3.25 4.32 -5.62
N ILE A 50 -2.63 4.56 -6.77
CA ILE A 50 -1.23 4.22 -7.03
C ILE A 50 -0.45 5.51 -7.22
N PHE A 51 0.59 5.70 -6.41
CA PHE A 51 1.40 6.90 -6.33
C PHE A 51 2.83 6.62 -6.82
N ARG A 52 3.49 7.62 -7.43
CA ARG A 52 4.82 7.53 -8.05
C ARG A 52 5.56 8.87 -8.04
N GLY A 53 6.87 8.82 -8.27
CA GLY A 53 7.69 10.03 -8.41
C GLY A 53 7.66 10.90 -7.15
N GLU A 54 7.43 12.20 -7.32
CA GLU A 54 7.38 13.20 -6.24
C GLU A 54 5.97 13.32 -5.60
N GLN A 55 5.04 12.41 -5.91
CA GLN A 55 3.74 12.39 -5.28
C GLN A 55 3.86 12.07 -3.79
N THR A 56 2.95 12.65 -2.99
CA THR A 56 2.78 12.28 -1.57
C THR A 56 1.73 11.19 -1.45
N VAL A 57 2.03 10.17 -0.64
CA VAL A 57 1.09 9.10 -0.29
C VAL A 57 0.14 9.59 0.80
N PRO A 58 -1.18 9.65 0.56
CA PRO A 58 -2.13 10.01 1.60
C PRO A 58 -2.36 8.83 2.56
N SER A 59 -2.44 9.13 3.86
CA SER A 59 -2.91 8.18 4.89
C SER A 59 -4.26 8.65 5.43
N ARG A 60 -5.22 7.72 5.55
CA ARG A 60 -6.47 7.96 6.29
C ARG A 60 -6.26 7.81 7.79
N ILE A 61 -5.26 7.03 8.23
CA ILE A 61 -4.94 6.82 9.64
C ILE A 61 -4.16 8.01 10.21
N VAL A 62 -3.23 8.57 9.42
CA VAL A 62 -2.37 9.69 9.85
C VAL A 62 -2.45 10.82 8.82
N PRO A 63 -3.50 11.66 8.84
CA PRO A 63 -3.75 12.67 7.81
C PRO A 63 -2.62 13.67 7.62
N ASP A 64 -1.89 13.98 8.69
CA ASP A 64 -0.83 14.98 8.71
C ASP A 64 0.58 14.39 8.51
N LEU A 65 0.69 13.18 7.95
CA LEU A 65 1.98 12.55 7.65
C LEU A 65 2.35 12.72 6.16
N PRO A 66 3.21 13.69 5.81
CA PRO A 66 3.68 13.86 4.44
C PRO A 66 4.72 12.79 4.10
N VAL A 67 4.29 11.69 3.47
CA VAL A 67 5.19 10.65 2.97
C VAL A 67 5.37 10.78 1.46
N GLY A 68 6.52 11.30 1.04
CA GLY A 68 6.92 11.29 -0.37
C GLY A 68 7.22 9.88 -0.86
N VAL A 69 6.76 9.54 -2.06
CA VAL A 69 6.95 8.20 -2.67
C VAL A 69 8.43 7.89 -2.89
N GLU A 70 9.25 8.89 -3.19
CA GLU A 70 10.69 8.76 -3.41
C GLU A 70 11.43 8.15 -2.21
N ARG A 71 10.94 8.38 -0.99
CA ARG A 71 11.56 7.88 0.26
C ARG A 71 11.56 6.36 0.37
N PHE A 72 10.70 5.68 -0.39
CA PHE A 72 10.65 4.21 -0.42
C PHE A 72 11.69 3.58 -1.35
N PHE A 73 12.39 4.38 -2.17
CA PHE A 73 13.30 3.91 -3.22
C PHE A 73 14.68 4.58 -3.20
N ALA A 74 14.93 5.44 -2.21
CA ALA A 74 16.20 6.11 -1.98
C ALA A 74 17.29 5.14 -1.48
#